data_AF-A0A937TI58-F1
#
_entry.id   AF-A0A937TI58-F1
#
_cell.length_a   1.000
_cell.length_b   1.000
_cell.length_c   1.000
_cell.angle_alpha   90.00
_cell.angle_beta   90.00
_cell.angle_gamma   90.00
#
_symmetry.space_group_name_H-M   'P 1'
#
loop_
_entity.id
_entity.type
_entity.pdbx_description
1 polymer ?
#
loop_
_entity_poly.entity_id
_entity_poly.type
_entity_poly.pdbx_seq_one_letter_code
_entity_poly.pdbx_strand_id
1 'polypeptide(L)' 'MDYTAFIDLNSLTNEAKKELESFYEYLIFKYRQKSFKKKKMDTRNFREFLSTPIKSDSFKFLNREERNER' A
#
# COMPACT_ATOMS: atom_id res chain seq x y z
N MET A 1 -11.07 21.97 6.00
CA MET A 1 -11.70 21.77 7.32
C MET A 1 -11.37 20.35 7.74
N ASP A 2 -10.29 20.18 8.49
CA ASP A 2 -9.90 18.88 9.01
C ASP A 2 -10.78 18.57 10.23
N TYR A 3 -11.86 17.83 10.01
CA TYR A 3 -12.77 17.40 11.05
C TYR A 3 -12.07 16.33 11.91
N THR A 4 -11.34 16.76 12.91
CA THR A 4 -10.87 15.89 13.99
C THR A 4 -11.92 15.93 15.11
N ALA A 5 -12.88 15.02 15.04
CA ALA A 5 -13.82 14.80 16.14
C ALA A 5 -13.06 14.09 17.27
N PHE A 6 -12.74 14.82 18.34
CA PHE A 6 -12.21 14.23 19.56
C PHE A 6 -13.36 13.56 20.32
N ILE A 7 -13.23 12.26 20.55
CA ILE A 7 -14.19 11.49 21.34
C ILE A 7 -13.60 11.32 22.73
N ASP A 8 -14.28 11.87 23.75
CA ASP A 8 -13.97 11.54 25.14
C ASP A 8 -14.52 10.14 25.45
N LEU A 9 -13.63 9.19 25.65
CA LEU A 9 -14.00 7.80 25.96
C LEU A 9 -14.65 7.67 27.34
N ASN A 10 -14.39 8.60 28.27
CA ASN A 10 -14.96 8.53 29.62
C ASN A 10 -16.43 8.93 29.65
N SER A 11 -16.87 9.78 28.71
CA SER A 11 -18.28 10.19 28.60
C SER A 11 -19.17 9.16 27.88
N LEU A 12 -18.59 8.11 27.29
CA LEU A 12 -19.35 7.08 26.59
C LEU A 12 -20.07 6.13 27.56
N THR A 13 -21.29 5.73 27.17
CA THR A 13 -22.00 4.64 27.86
C THR A 13 -21.27 3.31 27.70
N ASN A 14 -21.54 2.37 28.60
CA ASN A 14 -20.93 1.03 28.52
C ASN A 14 -21.31 0.29 27.24
N GLU A 15 -22.50 0.55 26.69
CA GLU A 15 -22.95 -0.01 25.41
C GLU A 15 -22.13 0.55 24.25
N ALA A 16 -21.97 1.88 24.17
CA ALA A 16 -21.18 2.53 23.13
C ALA A 16 -19.70 2.08 23.16
N LYS A 17 -19.15 1.83 24.36
CA LYS A 17 -17.79 1.29 24.52
C LYS A 17 -17.67 -0.12 23.93
N LYS A 18 -18.63 -1.00 24.20
CA LYS A 18 -18.67 -2.37 23.65
C LYS A 18 -18.83 -2.38 22.14
N GLU A 19 -19.65 -1.49 21.59
CA GLU A 19 -19.81 -1.35 20.14
C GLU A 19 -18.51 -0.88 19.49
N LEU A 20 -17.83 0.10 20.10
CA LEU A 20 -16.55 0.60 19.63
C LEU A 20 -15.49 -0.51 19.61
N GLU A 21 -15.40 -1.27 20.71
CA GLU A 21 -14.51 -2.43 20.83
C GLU A 21 -14.79 -3.47 19.73
N SER A 22 -16.06 -3.86 19.57
CA SER A 22 -16.50 -4.83 18.55
C SER A 22 -16.18 -4.35 17.12
N PHE A 23 -16.33 -3.05 16.86
CA PHE A 23 -15.99 -2.46 15.56
C PHE A 23 -14.49 -2.54 15.27
N TYR A 24 -13.63 -2.23 16.25
CA TYR A 24 -12.18 -2.37 16.09
C TYR A 24 -11.74 -3.82 15.92
N GLU A 25 -12.34 -4.76 16.67
CA GLU A 25 -12.09 -6.20 16.47
C GLU A 25 -12.45 -6.64 15.04
N TYR A 26 -13.59 -6.18 14.52
CA TYR A 26 -13.98 -6.43 13.14
C TYR A 26 -12.97 -5.86 12.13
N LEU A 27 -12.49 -4.64 12.34
CA LEU A 27 -11.47 -4.03 11.47
C LEU A 27 -10.16 -4.82 11.50
N ILE A 28 -9.71 -5.21 12.69
CA ILE A 28 -8.53 -6.06 12.84
C ILE A 28 -8.76 -7.38 12.10
N PHE A 29 -9.89 -8.06 12.32
CA PHE A 29 -10.18 -9.31 11.63
C PHE A 29 -10.21 -9.15 10.10
N LYS A 30 -10.86 -8.11 9.60
CA LYS A 30 -11.03 -7.84 8.15
C LYS A 30 -9.72 -7.51 7.46
N TYR A 31 -8.87 -6.71 8.10
CA TYR A 31 -7.66 -6.15 7.50
C TYR A 31 -6.37 -6.79 8.01
N ARG A 32 -6.43 -7.68 9.01
CA ARG A 32 -5.33 -8.59 9.38
C ARG A 32 -5.04 -9.42 8.15
N GLN A 33 -4.06 -8.94 7.40
CA GLN A 33 -3.71 -9.42 6.07
C GLN A 33 -3.78 -10.95 6.06
N LYS A 34 -4.64 -11.51 5.19
CA LYS A 34 -4.35 -12.84 4.65
C LYS A 34 -2.93 -12.71 4.14
N SER A 35 -1.99 -13.38 4.80
CA SER A 35 -0.59 -13.34 4.40
C SER A 35 -0.59 -13.67 2.91
N PHE A 36 -0.42 -12.64 2.08
CA PHE A 36 -0.13 -12.86 0.68
C PHE A 36 1.17 -13.62 0.74
N LYS A 37 1.08 -14.94 0.55
CA LYS A 37 2.24 -15.80 0.45
C LYS A 37 3.15 -15.06 -0.50
N LYS A 38 4.24 -14.46 0.01
CA LYS A 38 5.23 -13.80 -0.82
C LYS A 38 5.57 -14.87 -1.84
N LYS A 39 5.17 -14.67 -3.11
CA LYS A 39 5.59 -15.56 -4.19
C LYS A 39 7.09 -15.63 -4.01
N LYS A 40 7.63 -16.80 -3.65
CA LYS A 40 9.07 -16.99 -3.55
C LYS A 40 9.59 -16.58 -4.92
N MET A 41 10.24 -15.42 -4.98
CA MET A 41 10.87 -14.98 -6.20
C MET A 41 11.99 -15.99 -6.43
N ASP A 42 11.83 -16.85 -7.42
CA ASP A 42 12.78 -17.91 -7.72
C ASP A 42 14.09 -17.21 -8.09
N THR A 43 15.11 -17.33 -7.25
CA THR A 43 16.39 -16.61 -7.39
C THR A 43 17.13 -16.99 -8.67
N ARG A 44 16.72 -18.09 -9.31
CA ARG A 44 17.14 -18.49 -10.66
C ARG A 44 16.76 -17.44 -11.70
N ASN A 45 15.55 -16.89 -11.62
CA ASN A 45 15.03 -15.92 -12.59
C ASN A 45 15.73 -14.56 -12.47
N PHE A 46 16.31 -14.24 -11.31
CA PHE A 46 17.03 -12.97 -11.12
C PHE A 46 18.41 -13.00 -11.79
N ARG A 47 19.14 -14.12 -11.70
CA ARG A 47 20.42 -14.26 -12.42
C ARG A 47 20.22 -14.24 -13.93
N GLU A 48 19.16 -14.89 -14.40
CA GLU A 48 18.79 -14.87 -15.82
C GLU A 48 18.43 -13.45 -16.28
N PHE A 49 17.65 -12.70 -15.51
CA PHE A 49 17.36 -11.29 -15.76
C PHE A 49 18.61 -10.39 -15.80
N LEU A 50 19.57 -10.58 -14.89
CA LEU A 50 20.84 -9.83 -14.93
C LEU A 50 21.72 -10.22 -16.12
N SER A 51 21.59 -11.45 -16.61
CA SER A 51 22.38 -11.96 -17.75
C SER A 51 21.82 -11.50 -19.09
N THR A 52 20.54 -11.10 -19.15
CA THR A 52 19.95 -10.58 -20.38
C THR A 52 20.45 -9.15 -20.64
N PRO A 53 21.19 -8.89 -21.73
CA PRO A 53 21.56 -7.53 -22.10
C PRO A 53 20.30 -6.72 -22.39
N ILE A 54 20.24 -5.49 -21.86
CA ILE A 54 19.13 -4.57 -22.10
C ILE A 54 19.14 -4.21 -23.59
N LYS A 55 18.23 -4.81 -24.37
CA LYS A 55 18.05 -4.48 -25.79
C LYS A 55 17.36 -3.12 -25.88
N SER A 56 18.11 -2.09 -26.25
CA SER A 56 17.64 -0.71 -26.39
C SER A 56 17.17 -0.41 -27.82
N ASP A 57 16.32 -1.26 -28.41
CA ASP A 57 15.88 -1.04 -29.79
C ASP A 57 14.97 0.20 -29.94
N SER A 58 14.48 0.78 -28.83
CA SER A 58 13.56 1.92 -28.86
C SER A 58 13.79 2.97 -27.76
N PHE A 59 14.94 2.98 -27.08
CA PHE A 59 15.22 3.97 -26.03
C PHE A 59 15.49 5.35 -26.64
N LYS A 60 14.41 6.10 -26.91
CA LYS A 60 14.49 7.53 -27.26
C LYS A 60 14.65 8.33 -25.97
N PHE A 61 15.78 8.99 -25.80
CA PHE A 61 15.86 10.09 -24.85
C PHE A 61 14.82 11.12 -25.27
N LEU A 62 13.73 11.26 -24.52
CA LEU A 62 12.82 12.39 -24.74
C LEU A 62 13.61 13.66 -24.43
N ASN A 63 13.79 14.52 -25.45
CA ASN A 63 14.39 15.85 -25.28
C ASN A 63 13.63 16.58 -24.17
N ARG A 64 14.33 16.89 -23.07
CA ARG A 64 13.74 17.56 -21.91
C ARG A 64 13.19 18.95 -22.25
N GLU A 65 13.68 19.55 -23.32
CA GLU A 65 13.31 20.89 -23.79
C GLU A 65 11.86 20.94 -24.30
N GLU A 66 11.40 19.93 -25.06
CA GLU A 66 10.02 19.90 -25.60
C GLU A 66 8.92 19.79 -24.52
N ARG A 67 9.25 19.31 -23.31
CA ARG A 67 8.26 19.08 -22.25
C ARG A 67 7.93 20.34 -21.44
N ASN A 68 8.81 21.34 -21.47
CA ASN A 68 8.66 22.58 -20.69
C ASN A 68 8.02 23.72 -21.49
N GLU A 69 7.70 23.49 -22.77
CA GLU A 69 6.99 24.46 -23.64
C GLU A 69 5.46 24.27 -23.65
N ARG A 70 4.92 23.35 -22.85
CA ARG A 70 3.47 23.15 -22.67
C ARG A 70 2.97 23.67 -21.34
#